data_AF-A0AAJ2TDV0-F1
#
_entry.id   AF-A0AAJ2TDV0-F1
#
_cell.length_a   1.000
_cell.length_b   1.000
_cell.length_c   1.000
_cell.angle_alpha   90.00
_cell.angle_beta   90.00
_cell.angle_gamma   90.00
#
_symmetry.space_group_name_H-M   'P 1'
#
loop_
_entity.id
_entity.type
_entity.pdbx_description
1 polymer ?
#
loop_
_entity_poly.entity_id
_entity_poly.type
_entity_poly.pdbx_seq_one_letter_code
_entity_poly.pdbx_strand_id
1 'polypeptide(L)'
;MDNTERRIEKPSKRRAALFYLTVIVTILCAAAHSFTAAASTLYGDDFNYALYFRDGLRNFRDLTVSHYLNINGRAIVHLLLELVLIPKDRLFFAVIPLMIFAVYFFAARAVRAENSLLFLALGLSGTLFLPWTVFREGVFWMSGAVNYIYPTVMVFAAFYLYRRAVEDRISVLTIPVMFLAGASTEQGGAAAIIAALLFTLARVRDRKKLLGCGVMLFFLAVGYATVMLSPATSGRAAAEVSEKLGMIDRLKNVYEYSVGKDSAFLVFEGTLALLAADGFRRNKLFPALLGSAAVAAVILWALGRYTATGLVLTVALVCAGLYGLFSGKAERSALLLAGLASVGMLVFSVTFGYRNILPGLLIFIAVSADVLCGVSEPKRIAVVSVVFALGMVSFLPVLSGYAANRKIINENLSALGNGTEDFYYNIDLDPKYSYNQFVSDGNGYRAAYREVYGVRDGVKIFIRGNDFRDLYRNGVHCENPVYTVNGADYYPFRNMIEAEDGSVTYNSAEKVTEIELHGKTLVFDNRKNTVTADGIVTDVSDYRLFDRKYGNMSSATLYFAKEFYTDVLGIQVENQEKGEKKNAHTENERSEP
;
A
#
# COMPACT_ATOMS: atom_id res chain seq x y z
N MET A 1 19.17 -33.76 -52.60
CA MET A 1 18.02 -32.89 -52.29
C MET A 1 16.98 -33.77 -51.65
N ASP A 2 16.89 -33.77 -50.32
CA ASP A 2 15.85 -34.49 -49.60
C ASP A 2 15.09 -33.47 -48.76
N ASN A 3 13.87 -33.19 -49.21
CA ASN A 3 13.04 -32.09 -48.76
C ASN A 3 12.09 -32.64 -47.69
N THR A 4 12.59 -32.83 -46.48
CA THR A 4 11.75 -33.24 -45.35
C THR A 4 10.96 -32.02 -44.86
N GLU A 5 9.82 -31.76 -45.49
CA GLU A 5 8.83 -30.81 -44.99
C GLU A 5 8.44 -31.21 -43.56
N ARG A 6 8.89 -30.43 -42.58
CA ARG A 6 8.37 -30.48 -41.20
C ARG A 6 6.87 -30.17 -41.27
N ARG A 7 6.04 -31.21 -41.31
CA ARG A 7 4.61 -31.09 -41.02
C ARG A 7 4.45 -30.43 -39.65
N ILE A 8 4.07 -29.17 -39.65
CA ILE A 8 3.62 -28.46 -38.46
C ILE A 8 2.31 -29.15 -38.03
N GLU A 9 2.39 -30.06 -37.05
CA GLU A 9 1.19 -30.63 -36.44
C GLU A 9 0.33 -29.50 -35.88
N LYS A 10 -0.90 -29.37 -36.41
CA LYS A 10 -1.87 -28.40 -35.89
C LYS A 10 -2.10 -28.69 -34.41
N PRO A 11 -2.01 -27.70 -33.52
CA PRO A 11 -2.28 -27.91 -32.10
C PRO A 11 -3.68 -28.48 -31.91
N SER A 12 -3.84 -29.42 -30.98
CA SER A 12 -5.15 -29.96 -30.64
C SER A 12 -6.12 -28.81 -30.31
N LYS A 13 -7.40 -28.95 -30.65
CA LYS A 13 -8.42 -27.92 -30.39
C LYS A 13 -8.39 -27.42 -28.94
N ARG A 14 -8.08 -28.30 -27.98
CA ARG A 14 -7.95 -27.98 -26.55
C ARG A 14 -6.74 -27.10 -26.24
N ARG A 15 -5.58 -27.34 -26.87
CA ARG A 15 -4.38 -26.51 -26.69
C ARG A 15 -4.58 -25.11 -27.23
N ALA A 16 -5.21 -25.00 -28.40
CA ALA A 16 -5.59 -23.71 -28.97
C ALA A 16 -6.57 -22.97 -28.05
N ALA A 17 -7.63 -23.64 -27.57
CA ALA A 17 -8.59 -23.04 -26.64
C ALA A 17 -7.94 -22.56 -25.35
N LEU A 18 -7.06 -23.37 -24.74
CA LEU A 18 -6.31 -22.96 -23.54
C LEU A 18 -5.44 -21.73 -23.82
N PHE A 19 -4.73 -21.70 -24.95
CA PHE A 19 -3.91 -20.55 -25.34
C PHE A 19 -4.75 -19.26 -25.44
N TYR A 20 -5.82 -19.26 -26.24
CA TYR A 20 -6.68 -18.09 -26.40
C TYR A 20 -7.32 -17.65 -25.09
N LEU A 21 -7.84 -18.59 -24.29
CA LEU A 21 -8.41 -18.28 -22.98
C LEU A 21 -7.37 -17.62 -22.07
N THR A 22 -6.15 -18.15 -22.04
CA THR A 22 -5.07 -17.62 -21.20
C THR A 22 -4.67 -16.21 -21.63
N VAL A 23 -4.61 -15.94 -22.94
CA VAL A 23 -4.37 -14.59 -23.48
C VAL A 23 -5.50 -13.64 -23.06
N ILE A 24 -6.76 -14.05 -23.25
CA ILE A 24 -7.92 -13.24 -22.89
C ILE A 24 -7.92 -12.92 -21.40
N VAL A 25 -7.73 -13.91 -20.53
CA VAL A 25 -7.65 -13.71 -19.07
C VAL A 25 -6.52 -12.76 -18.69
N THR A 26 -5.35 -12.91 -19.32
CA THR A 26 -4.20 -12.01 -19.10
C THR A 26 -4.55 -10.57 -19.45
N ILE A 27 -5.16 -10.34 -20.61
CA ILE A 27 -5.57 -9.00 -21.07
C ILE A 27 -6.63 -8.41 -20.14
N LEU A 28 -7.64 -9.20 -19.76
CA LEU A 28 -8.71 -8.76 -18.86
C LEU A 28 -8.18 -8.39 -17.48
N CYS A 29 -7.28 -9.19 -16.91
CA CYS A 29 -6.65 -8.85 -15.63
C CYS A 29 -5.80 -7.58 -15.76
N ALA A 30 -5.00 -7.44 -16.82
CA ALA A 30 -4.21 -6.24 -17.05
C ALA A 30 -5.10 -5.00 -17.17
N ALA A 31 -6.20 -5.09 -17.92
CA ALA A 31 -7.18 -4.01 -18.05
C ALA A 31 -7.84 -3.65 -16.72
N ALA A 32 -8.24 -4.65 -15.90
CA ALA A 32 -8.82 -4.40 -14.58
C ALA A 32 -7.87 -3.62 -13.66
N HIS A 33 -6.59 -4.03 -13.60
CA HIS A 33 -5.58 -3.29 -12.83
C HIS A 33 -5.30 -1.91 -13.41
N SER A 34 -5.19 -1.78 -14.75
CA SER A 34 -4.99 -0.49 -15.43
C SER A 34 -6.12 0.49 -15.16
N PHE A 35 -7.38 0.08 -15.29
CA PHE A 35 -8.53 0.96 -15.05
C PHE A 35 -8.63 1.38 -13.59
N THR A 36 -8.36 0.46 -12.66
CA THR A 36 -8.35 0.80 -11.23
C THR A 36 -7.21 1.76 -10.88
N ALA A 37 -6.02 1.54 -11.44
CA ALA A 37 -4.88 2.43 -11.27
C ALA A 37 -5.07 3.80 -11.94
N ALA A 38 -5.80 3.89 -13.06
CA ALA A 38 -6.20 5.16 -13.66
C ALA A 38 -7.20 5.93 -12.79
N ALA A 39 -7.98 5.20 -11.97
CA ALA A 39 -8.98 5.76 -11.08
C ALA A 39 -8.40 6.22 -9.73
N SER A 40 -7.17 5.83 -9.38
CA SER A 40 -6.49 6.36 -8.18
C SER A 40 -5.85 7.74 -8.44
N THR A 41 -5.23 8.31 -7.40
CA THR A 41 -4.57 9.62 -7.42
C THR A 41 -3.39 9.63 -6.44
N LEU A 42 -2.76 10.78 -6.24
CA LEU A 42 -1.69 10.99 -5.26
C LEU A 42 -2.24 10.77 -3.84
N TYR A 43 -1.55 9.94 -3.08
CA TYR A 43 -1.87 9.61 -1.70
C TYR A 43 -0.64 9.72 -0.80
N GLY A 44 -0.83 10.14 0.46
CA GLY A 44 0.22 10.18 1.49
C GLY A 44 1.52 10.80 0.98
N ASP A 45 2.61 10.03 1.09
CA ASP A 45 3.94 10.50 0.71
C ASP A 45 4.07 10.88 -0.78
N ASP A 46 3.16 10.45 -1.66
CA ASP A 46 3.18 10.83 -3.08
C ASP A 46 3.19 12.37 -3.25
N PHE A 47 2.50 13.09 -2.36
CA PHE A 47 2.49 14.56 -2.39
C PHE A 47 3.89 15.15 -2.18
N ASN A 48 4.66 14.60 -1.23
CA ASN A 48 6.00 15.10 -0.93
C ASN A 48 7.00 14.68 -2.02
N TYR A 49 6.97 13.43 -2.47
CA TYR A 49 7.88 12.95 -3.51
C TYR A 49 7.66 13.61 -4.87
N ALA A 50 6.42 14.05 -5.17
CA ALA A 50 6.13 14.80 -6.39
C ALA A 50 6.85 16.15 -6.48
N LEU A 51 7.34 16.70 -5.37
CA LEU A 51 8.05 18.00 -5.33
C LEU A 51 9.54 17.91 -5.64
N TYR A 52 10.14 16.72 -5.67
CA TYR A 52 11.59 16.58 -5.71
C TYR A 52 12.21 17.22 -6.95
N PHE A 53 11.53 17.12 -8.09
CA PHE A 53 11.98 17.68 -9.37
C PHE A 53 11.58 19.14 -9.62
N ARG A 54 10.82 19.77 -8.72
CA ARG A 54 10.20 21.09 -8.94
C ARG A 54 11.22 22.18 -9.29
N ASP A 55 12.33 22.23 -8.56
CA ASP A 55 13.40 23.23 -8.75
C ASP A 55 14.62 22.65 -9.48
N GLY A 56 14.39 21.65 -10.32
CA GLY A 56 15.41 21.01 -11.15
C GLY A 56 16.32 20.02 -10.42
N LEU A 57 17.37 19.58 -11.13
CA LEU A 57 18.22 18.46 -10.71
C LEU A 57 19.01 18.69 -9.41
N ARG A 58 19.30 19.96 -9.07
CA ARG A 58 20.02 20.29 -7.83
C ARG A 58 19.13 20.05 -6.61
N ASN A 59 17.91 20.56 -6.63
CA ASN A 59 16.93 20.33 -5.58
C ASN A 59 16.62 18.85 -5.41
N PHE A 60 16.42 18.16 -6.54
CA PHE A 60 16.26 16.70 -6.57
C PHE A 60 17.38 16.01 -5.80
N ARG A 61 18.65 16.27 -6.14
CA ARG A 61 19.80 15.69 -5.46
C ARG A 61 19.80 16.01 -3.96
N ASP A 62 19.58 17.27 -3.61
CA ASP A 62 19.67 17.75 -2.22
C ASP A 62 18.59 17.09 -1.35
N LEU A 63 17.36 16.96 -1.87
CA LEU A 63 16.27 16.25 -1.21
C LEU A 63 16.52 14.75 -1.13
N THR A 64 16.97 14.09 -2.20
CA THR A 64 17.30 12.65 -2.18
C THR A 64 18.40 12.33 -1.17
N VAL A 65 19.45 13.16 -1.08
CA VAL A 65 20.53 13.00 -0.09
C VAL A 65 19.98 13.21 1.32
N SER A 66 19.24 14.29 1.57
CA SER A 66 18.62 14.54 2.88
C SER A 66 17.71 13.40 3.30
N HIS A 67 16.91 12.88 2.37
CA HIS A 67 15.98 11.78 2.63
C HIS A 67 16.72 10.46 2.94
N TYR A 68 17.82 10.17 2.24
CA TYR A 68 18.67 9.02 2.53
C TYR A 68 19.30 9.10 3.92
N LEU A 69 19.75 10.29 4.32
CA LEU A 69 20.40 10.51 5.61
C LEU A 69 19.41 10.55 6.78
N ASN A 70 18.21 11.10 6.56
CA ASN A 70 17.32 11.48 7.67
C ASN A 70 15.98 10.73 7.73
N ILE A 71 15.50 10.11 6.63
CA ILE A 71 14.11 9.60 6.57
C ILE A 71 14.02 8.08 6.39
N ASN A 72 14.55 7.49 5.30
CA ASN A 72 14.28 6.07 5.01
C ASN A 72 15.47 5.25 4.48
N GLY A 73 16.59 5.86 4.07
CA GLY A 73 17.76 5.09 3.58
C GLY A 73 17.56 4.35 2.24
N ARG A 74 16.34 4.35 1.70
CA ARG A 74 15.97 3.69 0.45
C ARG A 74 16.17 4.63 -0.74
N ALA A 75 17.36 4.66 -1.34
CA ALA A 75 17.63 5.60 -2.44
C ALA A 75 17.01 5.16 -3.78
N ILE A 76 17.10 3.87 -4.13
CA ILE A 76 16.77 3.39 -5.48
C ILE A 76 15.27 3.43 -5.77
N VAL A 77 14.46 2.96 -4.81
CA VAL A 77 13.01 2.97 -4.95
C VAL A 77 12.45 4.40 -4.98
N HIS A 78 13.04 5.33 -4.24
CA HIS A 78 12.57 6.72 -4.24
C HIS A 78 12.97 7.45 -5.52
N LEU A 79 14.17 7.22 -6.06
CA LEU A 79 14.53 7.71 -7.40
C LEU A 79 13.48 7.29 -8.46
N LEU A 80 13.05 6.03 -8.45
CA LEU A 80 12.03 5.55 -9.39
C LEU A 80 10.67 6.19 -9.14
N LEU A 81 10.28 6.32 -7.88
CA LEU A 81 9.03 6.94 -7.47
C LEU A 81 8.96 8.42 -7.90
N GLU A 82 10.01 9.18 -7.61
CA GLU A 82 10.13 10.60 -7.92
C GLU A 82 10.01 10.84 -9.44
N LEU A 83 10.61 9.97 -10.27
CA LEU A 83 10.47 10.03 -11.73
C LEU A 83 9.04 9.74 -12.21
N VAL A 84 8.35 8.77 -11.60
CA VAL A 84 6.98 8.41 -11.95
C VAL A 84 5.98 9.50 -11.54
N LEU A 85 6.28 10.27 -10.50
CA LEU A 85 5.42 11.32 -9.98
C LEU A 85 5.56 12.67 -10.68
N ILE A 86 6.56 12.86 -11.57
CA ILE A 86 6.68 14.08 -12.41
C ILE A 86 5.36 14.42 -13.13
N PRO A 87 4.70 13.48 -13.85
CA PRO A 87 3.40 13.71 -14.45
C PRO A 87 2.21 13.46 -13.51
N LYS A 88 2.41 13.44 -12.19
CA LYS A 88 1.39 13.18 -11.16
C LYS A 88 0.81 11.76 -11.27
N ASP A 89 -0.51 11.63 -11.22
CA ASP A 89 -1.26 10.36 -11.31
C ASP A 89 -1.36 9.80 -12.75
N ARG A 90 -0.96 10.58 -13.77
CA ARG A 90 -1.21 10.24 -15.18
C ARG A 90 -0.55 8.96 -15.68
N LEU A 91 0.52 8.49 -15.03
CA LEU A 91 1.21 7.25 -15.42
C LEU A 91 0.76 6.02 -14.63
N PHE A 92 -0.12 6.18 -13.63
CA PHE A 92 -0.47 5.10 -12.70
C PHE A 92 -1.11 3.91 -13.44
N PHE A 93 -1.96 4.21 -14.43
CA PHE A 93 -2.64 3.21 -15.28
C PHE A 93 -1.69 2.26 -16.05
N ALA A 94 -0.44 2.68 -16.26
CA ALA A 94 0.58 1.91 -16.98
C ALA A 94 1.60 1.31 -16.02
N VAL A 95 2.14 2.12 -15.10
CA VAL A 95 3.26 1.73 -14.23
C VAL A 95 2.87 0.63 -13.25
N ILE A 96 1.74 0.76 -12.56
CA ILE A 96 1.27 -0.25 -11.58
C ILE A 96 1.05 -1.61 -12.24
N PRO A 97 0.22 -1.75 -13.29
CA PRO A 97 0.01 -3.05 -13.92
C PRO A 97 1.27 -3.59 -14.60
N LEU A 98 2.16 -2.75 -15.12
CA LEU A 98 3.45 -3.19 -15.65
C LEU A 98 4.33 -3.80 -14.55
N MET A 99 4.37 -3.21 -13.36
CA MET A 99 5.08 -3.80 -12.21
C MET A 99 4.49 -5.14 -11.79
N ILE A 100 3.16 -5.24 -11.69
CA ILE A 100 2.49 -6.52 -11.36
C ILE A 100 2.76 -7.58 -12.44
N PHE A 101 2.71 -7.19 -13.71
CA PHE A 101 3.07 -8.07 -14.82
C PHE A 101 4.54 -8.53 -14.71
N ALA A 102 5.46 -7.60 -14.41
CA ALA A 102 6.88 -7.89 -14.27
C ALA A 102 7.13 -8.90 -13.14
N VAL A 103 6.41 -8.80 -12.01
CA VAL A 103 6.48 -9.79 -10.92
C VAL A 103 6.26 -11.20 -11.48
N TYR A 104 5.15 -11.43 -12.18
CA TYR A 104 4.81 -12.78 -12.65
C TYR A 104 5.63 -13.22 -13.88
N PHE A 105 6.07 -12.28 -14.72
CA PHE A 105 6.98 -12.56 -15.82
C PHE A 105 8.34 -13.10 -15.33
N PHE A 106 8.92 -12.47 -14.30
CA PHE A 106 10.17 -12.93 -13.71
C PHE A 106 9.95 -14.15 -12.81
N ALA A 107 8.83 -14.22 -12.08
CA ALA A 107 8.49 -15.39 -11.27
C ALA A 107 8.38 -16.67 -12.11
N ALA A 108 7.71 -16.61 -13.27
CA ALA A 108 7.60 -17.74 -14.19
C ALA A 108 8.98 -18.29 -14.61
N ARG A 109 9.95 -17.39 -14.82
CA ARG A 109 11.34 -17.74 -15.19
C ARG A 109 12.16 -18.24 -14.01
N ALA A 110 11.95 -17.65 -12.84
CA ALA A 110 12.56 -18.06 -11.60
C ALA A 110 12.23 -19.53 -11.27
N VAL A 111 10.95 -19.91 -11.35
CA VAL A 111 10.48 -21.27 -11.02
C VAL A 111 10.52 -22.26 -12.20
N ARG A 112 10.90 -21.81 -13.41
CA ARG A 112 10.83 -22.62 -14.65
C ARG A 112 9.43 -23.17 -14.92
N ALA A 113 8.43 -22.30 -14.85
CA ALA A 113 7.05 -22.68 -15.07
C ALA A 113 6.88 -23.40 -16.42
N GLU A 114 6.23 -24.57 -16.40
CA GLU A 114 6.02 -25.41 -17.60
C GLU A 114 5.30 -24.67 -18.73
N ASN A 115 4.39 -23.77 -18.37
CA ASN A 115 3.68 -22.90 -19.30
C ASN A 115 3.68 -21.48 -18.75
N SER A 116 4.61 -20.64 -19.21
CA SER A 116 4.78 -19.28 -18.69
C SER A 116 3.56 -18.38 -18.94
N LEU A 117 2.80 -18.59 -20.02
CA LEU A 117 1.60 -17.81 -20.30
C LEU A 117 0.47 -18.18 -19.34
N LEU A 118 0.28 -19.48 -19.08
CA LEU A 118 -0.68 -19.94 -18.07
C LEU A 118 -0.30 -19.46 -16.67
N PHE A 119 0.99 -19.54 -16.33
CA PHE A 119 1.51 -19.01 -15.07
C PHE A 119 1.19 -17.53 -14.92
N LEU A 120 1.43 -16.73 -15.96
CA LEU A 120 1.17 -15.30 -15.97
C LEU A 120 -0.32 -15.01 -15.76
N ALA A 121 -1.22 -15.68 -16.48
CA ALA A 121 -2.65 -15.51 -16.31
C ALA A 121 -3.11 -15.86 -14.89
N LEU A 122 -2.62 -16.98 -14.34
CA LEU A 122 -2.94 -17.40 -12.97
C LEU A 122 -2.37 -16.45 -11.92
N GLY A 123 -1.15 -15.94 -12.09
CA GLY A 123 -0.54 -14.95 -11.20
C GLY A 123 -1.32 -13.63 -11.18
N LEU A 124 -1.66 -13.11 -12.35
CA LEU A 124 -2.48 -11.90 -12.50
C LEU A 124 -3.91 -12.09 -11.99
N SER A 125 -4.47 -13.29 -12.11
CA SER A 125 -5.78 -13.60 -11.53
C SER A 125 -5.68 -13.74 -10.01
N GLY A 126 -4.55 -14.25 -9.51
CA GLY A 126 -4.25 -14.38 -8.08
C GLY A 126 -4.15 -13.03 -7.37
N THR A 127 -3.67 -11.96 -8.02
CA THR A 127 -3.64 -10.62 -7.40
C THR A 127 -5.02 -10.04 -7.17
N LEU A 128 -6.04 -10.48 -7.92
CA LEU A 128 -7.42 -10.04 -7.73
C LEU A 128 -8.01 -10.49 -6.39
N PHE A 129 -7.40 -11.48 -5.72
CA PHE A 129 -7.79 -11.94 -4.38
C PHE A 129 -7.18 -11.12 -3.23
N LEU A 130 -6.32 -10.13 -3.51
CA LEU A 130 -5.79 -9.27 -2.46
C LEU A 130 -6.93 -8.50 -1.77
N PRO A 131 -6.89 -8.29 -0.45
CA PRO A 131 -7.93 -7.53 0.24
C PRO A 131 -7.83 -6.04 -0.12
N TRP A 132 -8.95 -5.32 0.01
CA TRP A 132 -9.01 -3.88 -0.27
C TRP A 132 -7.99 -3.06 0.54
N THR A 133 -7.65 -3.51 1.76
CA THR A 133 -6.63 -2.90 2.63
C THR A 133 -5.25 -2.91 1.99
N VAL A 134 -4.84 -4.06 1.40
CA VAL A 134 -3.58 -4.21 0.67
C VAL A 134 -3.61 -3.45 -0.65
N PHE A 135 -4.75 -3.42 -1.35
CA PHE A 135 -4.89 -2.61 -2.56
C PHE A 135 -4.70 -1.12 -2.26
N ARG A 136 -5.37 -0.61 -1.22
CA ARG A 136 -5.33 0.78 -0.77
C ARG A 136 -3.94 1.23 -0.33
N GLU A 137 -3.26 0.44 0.49
CA GLU A 137 -1.99 0.84 1.10
C GLU A 137 -0.76 0.37 0.32
N GLY A 138 -0.91 -0.59 -0.59
CA GLY A 138 0.23 -1.25 -1.24
C GLY A 138 0.23 -1.20 -2.76
N VAL A 139 -0.93 -1.27 -3.41
CA VAL A 139 -1.00 -1.45 -4.88
C VAL A 139 -1.37 -0.16 -5.61
N PHE A 140 -2.44 0.52 -5.18
CA PHE A 140 -2.96 1.72 -5.85
C PHE A 140 -2.51 3.05 -5.20
N TRP A 141 -1.65 2.95 -4.19
CA TRP A 141 -0.82 4.05 -3.72
C TRP A 141 0.58 3.91 -4.34
N MET A 142 1.05 4.89 -5.11
CA MET A 142 2.26 4.74 -5.93
C MET A 142 3.53 4.59 -5.09
N SER A 143 3.70 5.37 -4.02
CA SER A 143 4.82 5.16 -3.10
C SER A 143 4.79 3.77 -2.48
N GLY A 144 3.62 3.24 -2.15
CA GLY A 144 3.44 1.86 -1.72
C GLY A 144 3.86 0.86 -2.80
N ALA A 145 3.38 1.03 -4.03
CA ALA A 145 3.64 0.12 -5.14
C ALA A 145 5.15 0.04 -5.46
N VAL A 146 5.84 1.18 -5.50
CA VAL A 146 7.29 1.22 -5.75
C VAL A 146 8.10 0.71 -4.55
N ASN A 147 7.57 0.78 -3.32
CA ASN A 147 8.23 0.22 -2.13
C ASN A 147 8.00 -1.28 -1.91
N TYR A 148 6.99 -1.90 -2.54
CA TYR A 148 6.65 -3.30 -2.26
C TYR A 148 6.50 -4.18 -3.51
N ILE A 149 5.98 -3.66 -4.63
CA ILE A 149 5.88 -4.43 -5.88
C ILE A 149 7.22 -4.44 -6.61
N TYR A 150 7.85 -3.27 -6.81
CA TYR A 150 9.16 -3.20 -7.48
C TYR A 150 10.24 -4.05 -6.79
N PRO A 151 10.42 -4.02 -5.45
CA PRO A 151 11.40 -4.90 -4.79
C PRO A 151 11.06 -6.38 -5.00
N THR A 152 9.77 -6.74 -5.08
CA THR A 152 9.35 -8.10 -5.41
C THR A 152 9.71 -8.49 -6.85
N VAL A 153 9.59 -7.57 -7.81
CA VAL A 153 10.12 -7.76 -9.18
C VAL A 153 11.61 -8.08 -9.12
N MET A 154 12.37 -7.31 -8.32
CA MET A 154 13.80 -7.48 -8.16
C MET A 154 14.17 -8.80 -7.47
N VAL A 155 13.40 -9.27 -6.48
CA VAL A 155 13.58 -10.60 -5.86
C VAL A 155 13.49 -11.69 -6.92
N PHE A 156 12.45 -11.68 -7.76
CA PHE A 156 12.28 -12.69 -8.80
C PHE A 156 13.32 -12.57 -9.92
N ALA A 157 13.65 -11.36 -10.36
CA ALA A 157 14.67 -11.13 -11.38
C ALA A 157 16.05 -11.59 -10.90
N ALA A 158 16.41 -11.25 -9.66
CA ALA A 158 17.63 -11.72 -9.03
C ALA A 158 17.61 -13.24 -8.92
N PHE A 159 16.57 -13.85 -8.37
CA PHE A 159 16.50 -15.30 -8.21
C PHE A 159 16.60 -16.04 -9.56
N TYR A 160 15.95 -15.53 -10.61
CA TYR A 160 16.07 -16.06 -11.97
C TYR A 160 17.52 -16.03 -12.48
N LEU A 161 18.19 -14.88 -12.39
CA LEU A 161 19.57 -14.72 -12.86
C LEU A 161 20.55 -15.51 -11.99
N TYR A 162 20.31 -15.58 -10.68
CA TYR A 162 21.07 -16.37 -9.72
C TYR A 162 21.05 -17.85 -10.11
N ARG A 163 19.84 -18.43 -10.24
CA ARG A 163 19.66 -19.82 -10.66
C ARG A 163 20.34 -20.10 -11.99
N ARG A 164 20.15 -19.23 -12.99
CA ARG A 164 20.76 -19.38 -14.31
C ARG A 164 22.28 -19.34 -14.23
N ALA A 165 22.86 -18.44 -13.43
CA ALA A 165 24.31 -18.35 -13.26
C ALA A 165 24.90 -19.56 -12.52
N VAL A 166 24.15 -20.18 -11.59
CA VAL A 166 24.53 -21.46 -10.99
C VAL A 166 24.55 -22.57 -12.03
N GLU A 167 23.68 -22.55 -13.03
CA GLU A 167 23.60 -23.63 -14.04
C GLU A 167 24.53 -23.38 -15.24
N ASP A 168 24.75 -22.11 -15.59
CA ASP A 168 25.56 -21.66 -16.73
C ASP A 168 26.73 -20.78 -16.25
N ARG A 169 26.87 -19.59 -16.85
CA ARG A 169 27.85 -18.54 -16.56
C ARG A 169 27.15 -17.28 -16.04
N ILE A 170 27.86 -16.50 -15.24
CA ILE A 170 27.40 -15.18 -14.78
C ILE A 170 27.30 -14.25 -16.01
N SER A 171 26.13 -13.64 -16.21
CA SER A 171 25.91 -12.66 -17.28
C SER A 171 26.30 -11.26 -16.81
N VAL A 172 26.57 -10.34 -17.74
CA VAL A 172 26.89 -8.93 -17.40
C VAL A 172 25.77 -8.26 -16.60
N LEU A 173 24.51 -8.66 -16.83
CA LEU A 173 23.35 -8.13 -16.11
C LEU A 173 23.16 -8.74 -14.72
N THR A 174 23.81 -9.86 -14.42
CA THR A 174 23.63 -10.56 -13.13
C THR A 174 24.09 -9.68 -11.98
N ILE A 175 25.27 -9.07 -12.07
CA ILE A 175 25.86 -8.29 -10.97
C ILE A 175 25.05 -7.02 -10.65
N PRO A 176 24.68 -6.16 -11.64
CA PRO A 176 23.81 -5.02 -11.36
C PRO A 176 22.47 -5.44 -10.74
N VAL A 177 21.83 -6.50 -11.23
CA VAL A 177 20.55 -6.97 -10.68
C VAL A 177 20.69 -7.50 -9.25
N MET A 178 21.78 -8.21 -8.92
CA MET A 178 22.06 -8.62 -7.54
C MET A 178 22.16 -7.41 -6.62
N PHE A 179 22.96 -6.41 -7.01
CA PHE A 179 23.11 -5.19 -6.22
C PHE A 179 21.79 -4.44 -6.06
N LEU A 180 21.07 -4.19 -7.15
CA LEU A 180 19.79 -3.46 -7.14
C LEU A 180 18.71 -4.21 -6.33
N ALA A 181 18.70 -5.55 -6.36
CA ALA A 181 17.77 -6.33 -5.55
C ALA A 181 18.09 -6.20 -4.05
N GLY A 182 19.36 -6.25 -3.67
CA GLY A 182 19.80 -5.99 -2.30
C GLY A 182 19.45 -4.56 -1.85
N ALA A 183 19.72 -3.57 -2.70
CA ALA A 183 19.57 -2.14 -2.42
C ALA A 183 18.13 -1.60 -2.59
N SER A 184 17.13 -2.49 -2.73
CA SER A 184 15.74 -2.11 -2.97
C SER A 184 15.04 -1.63 -1.69
N THR A 185 14.73 -2.55 -0.77
CA THR A 185 14.16 -2.29 0.56
C THR A 185 14.65 -3.33 1.57
N GLU A 186 14.44 -3.10 2.87
CA GLU A 186 14.83 -4.01 3.95
C GLU A 186 14.21 -5.40 3.77
N GLN A 187 12.95 -5.44 3.33
CA GLN A 187 12.22 -6.68 3.07
C GLN A 187 12.62 -7.33 1.74
N GLY A 188 12.68 -6.54 0.67
CA GLY A 188 13.01 -7.04 -0.67
C GLY A 188 14.43 -7.61 -0.74
N GLY A 189 15.41 -6.88 -0.19
CA GLY A 189 16.80 -7.32 -0.12
C GLY A 189 16.97 -8.58 0.73
N ALA A 190 16.32 -8.66 1.90
CA ALA A 190 16.33 -9.85 2.74
C ALA A 190 15.72 -11.07 2.03
N ALA A 191 14.57 -10.90 1.37
CA ALA A 191 13.93 -11.96 0.61
C ALA A 191 14.82 -12.47 -0.54
N ALA A 192 15.49 -11.57 -1.27
CA ALA A 192 16.41 -11.95 -2.34
C ALA A 192 17.61 -12.76 -1.83
N ILE A 193 18.22 -12.31 -0.71
CA ILE A 193 19.32 -13.02 -0.04
C ILE A 193 18.88 -14.40 0.42
N ILE A 194 17.74 -14.50 1.12
CA ILE A 194 17.24 -15.75 1.68
C ILE A 194 16.90 -16.74 0.57
N ALA A 195 16.25 -16.30 -0.50
CA ALA A 195 15.95 -17.16 -1.65
C ALA A 195 17.24 -17.71 -2.27
N ALA A 196 18.24 -16.85 -2.54
CA ALA A 196 19.53 -17.26 -3.10
C ALA A 196 20.30 -18.21 -2.18
N LEU A 197 20.32 -17.94 -0.87
CA LEU A 197 21.00 -18.76 0.13
C LEU A 197 20.35 -20.14 0.23
N LEU A 198 19.03 -20.22 0.39
CA LEU A 198 18.30 -21.49 0.49
C LEU A 198 18.48 -22.35 -0.76
N PHE A 199 18.41 -21.72 -1.94
CA PHE A 199 18.65 -22.43 -3.20
C PHE A 199 20.09 -22.94 -3.29
N THR A 200 21.06 -22.17 -2.81
CA THR A 200 22.46 -22.62 -2.75
C THR A 200 22.62 -23.81 -1.83
N LEU A 201 22.03 -23.75 -0.63
CA LEU A 201 22.04 -24.85 0.35
C LEU A 201 21.46 -26.14 -0.24
N ALA A 202 20.36 -26.04 -0.99
CA ALA A 202 19.75 -27.17 -1.69
C ALA A 202 20.67 -27.81 -2.75
N ARG A 203 21.66 -27.07 -3.25
CA ARG A 203 22.60 -27.47 -4.33
C ARG A 203 24.05 -27.58 -3.86
N VAL A 204 24.33 -27.52 -2.55
CA VAL A 204 25.72 -27.61 -2.01
C VAL A 204 26.42 -28.91 -2.43
N ARG A 205 25.65 -29.98 -2.65
CA ARG A 205 26.16 -31.28 -3.12
C ARG A 205 26.77 -31.22 -4.52
N ASP A 206 26.42 -30.22 -5.32
CA ASP A 206 26.88 -30.09 -6.70
C ASP A 206 28.30 -29.48 -6.81
N ARG A 207 28.87 -28.99 -5.70
CA ARG A 207 30.27 -28.53 -5.39
C ARG A 207 31.00 -27.61 -6.40
N LYS A 208 30.80 -27.75 -7.71
CA LYS A 208 31.60 -27.16 -8.79
C LYS A 208 31.40 -25.66 -9.02
N LYS A 209 30.42 -25.02 -8.35
CA LYS A 209 30.02 -23.64 -8.65
C LYS A 209 29.76 -22.73 -7.44
N LEU A 210 30.24 -23.15 -6.26
CA LEU A 210 30.05 -22.39 -5.00
C LEU A 210 30.72 -21.01 -5.01
N LEU A 211 31.83 -20.83 -5.74
CA LEU A 211 32.49 -19.53 -5.85
C LEU A 211 31.59 -18.48 -6.56
N GLY A 212 30.93 -18.87 -7.64
CA GLY A 212 29.99 -18.00 -8.36
C GLY A 212 28.77 -17.63 -7.51
N CYS A 213 28.25 -18.58 -6.73
CA CYS A 213 27.23 -18.31 -5.71
C CYS A 213 27.70 -17.25 -4.69
N GLY A 214 28.93 -17.41 -4.18
CA GLY A 214 29.54 -16.47 -3.25
C GLY A 214 29.66 -15.05 -3.80
N VAL A 215 30.10 -14.90 -5.06
CA VAL A 215 30.18 -13.58 -5.72
C VAL A 215 28.79 -12.93 -5.83
N MET A 216 27.78 -13.67 -6.27
CA MET A 216 26.42 -13.11 -6.40
C MET A 216 25.81 -12.75 -5.04
N LEU A 217 26.00 -13.60 -4.01
CA LEU A 217 25.59 -13.31 -2.65
C LEU A 217 26.31 -12.09 -2.07
N PHE A 218 27.59 -11.90 -2.39
CA PHE A 218 28.34 -10.70 -2.00
C PHE A 218 27.70 -9.44 -2.56
N PHE A 219 27.36 -9.40 -3.85
CA PHE A 219 26.72 -8.21 -4.43
C PHE A 219 25.31 -7.96 -3.89
N LEU A 220 24.53 -9.02 -3.61
CA LEU A 220 23.26 -8.89 -2.88
C LEU A 220 23.48 -8.27 -1.50
N ALA A 221 24.46 -8.77 -0.75
CA ALA A 221 24.78 -8.27 0.59
C ALA A 221 25.29 -6.83 0.59
N VAL A 222 26.15 -6.47 -0.39
CA VAL A 222 26.62 -5.09 -0.56
C VAL A 222 25.46 -4.15 -0.88
N GLY A 223 24.55 -4.53 -1.78
CA GLY A 223 23.34 -3.74 -2.02
C GLY A 223 22.47 -3.63 -0.77
N TYR A 224 22.26 -4.73 -0.05
CA TYR A 224 21.48 -4.74 1.18
C TYR A 224 22.07 -3.84 2.28
N ALA A 225 23.40 -3.82 2.38
CA ALA A 225 24.12 -2.95 3.30
C ALA A 225 23.86 -1.46 3.03
N THR A 226 23.63 -1.04 1.78
CA THR A 226 23.33 0.38 1.50
C THR A 226 22.01 0.85 2.09
N VAL A 227 21.06 -0.06 2.33
CA VAL A 227 19.78 0.25 2.99
C VAL A 227 19.93 0.11 4.49
N MET A 228 20.40 -1.05 4.96
CA MET A 228 20.45 -1.38 6.39
C MET A 228 21.45 -0.54 7.18
N LEU A 229 22.56 -0.14 6.57
CA LEU A 229 23.59 0.69 7.22
C LEU A 229 23.39 2.18 6.95
N SER A 230 22.26 2.57 6.36
CA SER A 230 21.98 4.00 6.17
C SER A 230 21.78 4.69 7.53
N PRO A 231 22.18 5.96 7.66
CA PRO A 231 21.97 6.72 8.90
C PRO A 231 20.50 6.80 9.29
N ALA A 232 19.61 6.97 8.31
CA ALA A 232 18.16 7.04 8.52
C ALA A 232 17.58 5.73 9.08
N THR A 233 17.94 4.58 8.50
CA THR A 233 17.47 3.27 8.99
C THR A 233 18.00 2.99 10.39
N SER A 234 19.24 3.38 10.68
CA SER A 234 19.82 3.25 12.02
C SER A 234 19.09 4.11 13.06
N GLY A 235 18.78 5.37 12.71
CA GLY A 235 18.01 6.28 13.56
C GLY A 235 16.59 5.77 13.83
N ARG A 236 15.92 5.23 12.80
CA ARG A 236 14.61 4.58 12.93
C ARG A 236 14.69 3.35 13.83
N ALA A 237 15.63 2.44 13.60
CA ALA A 237 15.78 1.25 14.43
C ALA A 237 16.00 1.60 15.91
N ALA A 238 16.79 2.64 16.21
CA ALA A 238 16.99 3.12 17.58
C ALA A 238 15.68 3.64 18.21
N ALA A 239 14.87 4.39 17.44
CA ALA A 239 13.54 4.83 17.89
C ALA A 239 12.58 3.65 18.12
N GLU A 240 12.59 2.64 17.24
CA GLU A 240 11.74 1.44 17.35
C GLU A 240 12.10 0.52 18.52
N VAL A 241 13.37 0.51 18.96
CA VAL A 241 13.81 -0.21 20.16
C VAL A 241 13.37 0.51 21.44
N SER A 242 13.15 1.83 21.39
CA SER A 242 12.66 2.60 22.53
C SER A 242 11.17 2.38 22.84
N GLU A 243 10.41 1.76 21.93
CA GLU A 243 9.01 1.41 22.14
C GLU A 243 8.83 0.17 23.03
N LYS A 244 7.89 0.25 23.97
CA LYS A 244 7.61 -0.77 25.00
C LYS A 244 6.97 -2.08 24.49
N LEU A 245 6.69 -2.23 23.19
CA LEU A 245 5.99 -3.42 22.69
C LEU A 245 6.92 -4.64 22.64
N GLY A 246 6.59 -5.68 23.42
CA GLY A 246 7.34 -6.94 23.44
C GLY A 246 7.22 -7.74 22.13
N MET A 247 8.16 -8.64 21.85
CA MET A 247 8.20 -9.41 20.59
C MET A 247 6.94 -10.25 20.35
N ILE A 248 6.31 -10.79 21.40
CA ILE A 248 5.08 -11.58 21.29
C ILE A 248 3.93 -10.72 20.78
N ASP A 249 3.80 -9.47 21.27
CA ASP A 249 2.74 -8.57 20.82
C ASP A 249 2.99 -8.06 19.40
N ARG A 250 4.25 -7.83 19.04
CA ARG A 250 4.64 -7.57 17.64
C ARG A 250 4.23 -8.73 16.73
N LEU A 251 4.49 -9.98 17.14
CA LEU A 251 4.08 -11.16 16.39
C LEU A 251 2.55 -11.27 16.27
N LYS A 252 1.79 -11.01 17.35
CA LYS A 252 0.32 -10.97 17.30
C LYS A 252 -0.16 -9.93 16.29
N ASN A 253 0.43 -8.73 16.29
CA ASN A 253 0.10 -7.69 15.32
C ASN A 253 0.39 -8.16 13.89
N VAL A 254 1.55 -8.77 13.62
CA VAL A 254 1.86 -9.31 12.29
C VAL A 254 0.79 -10.31 11.85
N TYR A 255 0.33 -11.20 12.73
CA TYR A 255 -0.75 -12.14 12.39
C TYR A 255 -2.10 -11.45 12.19
N GLU A 256 -2.45 -10.46 12.99
CA GLU A 256 -3.68 -9.68 12.78
C GLU A 256 -3.66 -8.99 11.40
N TYR A 257 -2.53 -8.36 11.04
CA TYR A 257 -2.36 -7.74 9.73
C TYR A 257 -2.25 -8.72 8.57
N SER A 258 -1.91 -10.00 8.81
CA SER A 258 -1.73 -11.02 7.76
C SER A 258 -2.95 -11.90 7.53
N VAL A 259 -3.66 -12.25 8.60
CA VAL A 259 -4.76 -13.23 8.59
C VAL A 259 -5.99 -12.79 9.38
N GLY A 260 -6.06 -11.54 9.86
CA GLY A 260 -7.25 -10.98 10.48
C GLY A 260 -8.45 -10.88 9.52
N LYS A 261 -9.56 -10.34 10.01
CA LYS A 261 -10.85 -10.31 9.30
C LYS A 261 -10.79 -9.63 7.92
N ASP A 262 -10.14 -8.47 7.84
CA ASP A 262 -10.03 -7.64 6.62
C ASP A 262 -8.66 -7.81 5.93
N SER A 263 -8.02 -8.96 6.14
CA SER A 263 -6.64 -9.23 5.74
C SER A 263 -6.54 -10.29 4.61
N ALA A 264 -5.33 -10.75 4.32
CA ALA A 264 -4.97 -11.59 3.19
C ALA A 264 -5.04 -13.09 3.49
N PHE A 265 -5.88 -13.51 4.46
CA PHE A 265 -6.04 -14.91 4.87
C PHE A 265 -6.21 -15.86 3.67
N LEU A 266 -7.04 -15.49 2.70
CA LEU A 266 -7.32 -16.29 1.50
C LEU A 266 -6.06 -16.63 0.69
N VAL A 267 -5.06 -15.75 0.65
CA VAL A 267 -3.81 -15.99 -0.08
C VAL A 267 -2.93 -17.00 0.66
N PHE A 268 -2.79 -16.85 1.98
CA PHE A 268 -2.02 -17.79 2.81
C PHE A 268 -2.66 -19.18 2.81
N GLU A 269 -3.96 -19.25 3.10
CA GLU A 269 -4.71 -20.51 3.16
C GLU A 269 -4.81 -21.17 1.79
N GLY A 270 -5.08 -20.39 0.73
CA GLY A 270 -5.11 -20.90 -0.64
C GLY A 270 -3.77 -21.50 -1.06
N THR A 271 -2.66 -20.87 -0.68
CA THR A 271 -1.31 -21.40 -0.94
C THR A 271 -1.07 -22.71 -0.20
N LEU A 272 -1.44 -22.80 1.08
CA LEU A 272 -1.30 -24.03 1.87
C LEU A 272 -2.15 -25.17 1.29
N ALA A 273 -3.41 -24.90 0.99
CA ALA A 273 -4.34 -25.88 0.41
C ALA A 273 -3.85 -26.40 -0.95
N LEU A 274 -3.31 -25.53 -1.80
CA LEU A 274 -2.72 -25.92 -3.08
C LEU A 274 -1.46 -26.78 -2.91
N LEU A 275 -0.58 -26.43 -1.96
CA LEU A 275 0.60 -27.23 -1.64
C LEU A 275 0.22 -28.62 -1.09
N ALA A 276 -0.80 -28.71 -0.24
CA ALA A 276 -1.36 -29.97 0.23
C ALA A 276 -1.89 -30.81 -0.96
N ALA A 277 -2.65 -30.19 -1.87
CA ALA A 277 -3.20 -30.86 -3.05
C ALA A 277 -2.11 -31.37 -4.03
N ASP A 278 -1.05 -30.59 -4.28
CA ASP A 278 0.13 -31.04 -5.06
C ASP A 278 0.84 -32.22 -4.38
N GLY A 279 0.92 -32.18 -3.05
CA GLY A 279 1.46 -33.26 -2.26
C GLY A 279 0.66 -34.56 -2.40
N PHE A 280 -0.67 -34.50 -2.28
CA PHE A 280 -1.55 -35.68 -2.39
C PHE A 280 -1.44 -36.38 -3.74
N ARG A 281 -1.27 -35.63 -4.83
CA ARG A 281 -1.02 -36.20 -6.18
C ARG A 281 0.22 -37.08 -6.26
N ARG A 282 1.12 -36.99 -5.28
CA ARG A 282 2.40 -37.70 -5.24
C ARG A 282 2.41 -38.85 -4.22
N ASN A 283 1.26 -39.22 -3.64
CA ASN A 283 1.10 -40.33 -2.68
C ASN A 283 2.09 -40.32 -1.51
N LYS A 284 2.28 -39.17 -0.87
CA LYS A 284 3.13 -39.04 0.32
C LYS A 284 2.28 -38.89 1.58
N LEU A 285 2.87 -39.12 2.77
CA LEU A 285 2.19 -38.95 4.07
C LEU A 285 2.10 -37.47 4.49
N PHE A 286 3.16 -36.70 4.20
CA PHE A 286 3.29 -35.27 4.48
C PHE A 286 2.12 -34.35 4.00
N PRO A 287 1.46 -34.59 2.86
CA PRO A 287 0.29 -33.84 2.40
C PRO A 287 -0.94 -33.95 3.32
N ALA A 288 -1.12 -35.09 4.02
CA ALA A 288 -2.21 -35.23 4.99
C ALA A 288 -2.05 -34.25 6.14
N LEU A 289 -0.82 -34.06 6.64
CA LEU A 289 -0.52 -33.08 7.67
C LEU A 289 -0.77 -31.64 7.20
N LEU A 290 -0.39 -31.29 5.96
CA LEU A 290 -0.70 -29.97 5.39
C LEU A 290 -2.21 -29.76 5.19
N GLY A 291 -2.93 -30.78 4.75
CA GLY A 291 -4.38 -30.74 4.59
C GLY A 291 -5.11 -30.57 5.94
N SER A 292 -4.67 -31.28 6.98
CA SER A 292 -5.20 -31.09 8.34
C SER A 292 -4.89 -29.69 8.88
N ALA A 293 -3.71 -29.14 8.60
CA ALA A 293 -3.36 -27.77 9.00
C ALA A 293 -4.21 -26.72 8.30
N ALA A 294 -4.50 -26.89 7.00
CA ALA A 294 -5.42 -26.03 6.23
C ALA A 294 -6.83 -26.02 6.85
N VAL A 295 -7.40 -27.20 7.11
CA VAL A 295 -8.71 -27.31 7.77
C VAL A 295 -8.70 -26.67 9.16
N ALA A 296 -7.66 -26.90 9.96
CA ALA A 296 -7.52 -26.28 11.28
C ALA A 296 -7.43 -24.75 11.20
N ALA A 297 -6.68 -24.21 10.23
CA ALA A 297 -6.54 -22.77 10.02
C ALA A 297 -7.89 -22.11 9.70
N VAL A 298 -8.69 -22.72 8.83
CA VAL A 298 -10.06 -22.25 8.50
C VAL A 298 -10.96 -22.24 9.74
N ILE A 299 -10.96 -23.32 10.52
CA ILE A 299 -11.77 -23.40 11.76
C ILE A 299 -11.35 -22.32 12.75
N LEU A 300 -10.05 -22.17 13.00
CA LEU A 300 -9.53 -21.16 13.93
C LEU A 300 -9.85 -19.73 13.45
N TRP A 301 -9.75 -19.47 12.14
CA TRP A 301 -10.05 -18.17 11.57
C TRP A 301 -11.54 -17.83 11.72
N ALA A 302 -12.42 -18.79 11.43
CA ALA A 302 -13.87 -18.63 11.60
C ALA A 302 -14.28 -18.38 13.06
N LEU A 303 -13.51 -18.91 14.02
CA LEU A 303 -13.68 -18.67 15.46
C LEU A 303 -13.04 -17.34 15.94
N GLY A 304 -12.49 -16.52 15.05
CA GLY A 304 -11.82 -15.26 15.40
C GLY A 304 -10.48 -15.43 16.12
N ARG A 305 -9.83 -16.60 16.03
CA ARG A 305 -8.56 -16.92 16.70
C ARG A 305 -7.36 -16.62 15.80
N TYR A 306 -7.24 -15.38 15.33
CA TYR A 306 -6.28 -14.99 14.28
C TYR A 306 -4.81 -15.26 14.62
N THR A 307 -4.38 -15.07 15.87
CA THR A 307 -3.01 -15.42 16.29
C THR A 307 -2.72 -16.92 16.13
N ALA A 308 -3.69 -17.78 16.50
CA ALA A 308 -3.53 -19.23 16.36
C ALA A 308 -3.56 -19.65 14.89
N THR A 309 -4.46 -19.05 14.09
CA THR A 309 -4.50 -19.23 12.62
C THR A 309 -3.15 -18.87 11.99
N GLY A 310 -2.59 -17.70 12.32
CA GLY A 310 -1.32 -17.23 11.80
C GLY A 310 -0.16 -18.15 12.17
N LEU A 311 -0.14 -18.67 13.41
CA LEU A 311 0.86 -19.64 13.84
C LEU A 311 0.75 -20.97 13.06
N VAL A 312 -0.46 -21.53 12.93
CA VAL A 312 -0.69 -22.78 12.19
C VAL A 312 -0.25 -22.63 10.73
N LEU A 313 -0.65 -21.56 10.06
CA LEU A 313 -0.27 -21.27 8.69
C LEU A 313 1.25 -21.11 8.54
N THR A 314 1.88 -20.34 9.44
CA THR A 314 3.34 -20.13 9.42
C THR A 314 4.09 -21.45 9.54
N VAL A 315 3.76 -22.26 10.56
CA VAL A 315 4.40 -23.56 10.80
C VAL A 315 4.19 -24.49 9.61
N ALA A 316 2.96 -24.60 9.11
CA ALA A 316 2.64 -25.49 7.98
C ALA A 316 3.36 -25.08 6.69
N LEU A 317 3.40 -23.78 6.36
CA LEU A 317 4.08 -23.28 5.17
C LEU A 317 5.62 -23.38 5.28
N VAL A 318 6.19 -23.16 6.48
CA VAL A 318 7.63 -23.42 6.72
C VAL A 318 7.95 -24.90 6.51
N CYS A 319 7.16 -25.80 7.10
CA CYS A 319 7.32 -27.23 6.90
C CYS A 319 7.21 -27.60 5.41
N ALA A 320 6.23 -27.05 4.69
CA ALA A 320 6.06 -27.29 3.26
C ALA A 320 7.27 -26.82 2.44
N GLY A 321 7.81 -25.65 2.75
CA GLY A 321 9.02 -25.11 2.13
C GLY A 321 10.26 -25.98 2.41
N LEU A 322 10.52 -26.32 3.68
CA LEU A 322 11.66 -27.16 4.05
C LEU A 322 11.60 -28.54 3.37
N TYR A 323 10.42 -29.16 3.36
CA TYR A 323 10.20 -30.43 2.68
C TYR A 323 10.44 -30.33 1.17
N GLY A 324 9.90 -29.27 0.53
CA GLY A 324 10.03 -29.03 -0.90
C GLY A 324 11.47 -28.76 -1.34
N LEU A 325 12.28 -28.15 -0.46
CA LEU A 325 13.69 -27.81 -0.72
C LEU A 325 14.52 -29.07 -1.04
N PHE A 326 14.25 -30.18 -0.35
CA PHE A 326 14.98 -31.45 -0.50
C PHE A 326 14.26 -32.51 -1.34
N SER A 327 13.04 -32.25 -1.80
CA SER A 327 12.21 -33.20 -2.56
C SER A 327 12.07 -32.87 -4.05
N GLY A 328 12.98 -32.05 -4.60
CA GLY A 328 13.05 -31.73 -6.03
C GLY A 328 12.24 -30.50 -6.47
N LYS A 329 11.84 -29.63 -5.54
CA LYS A 329 11.13 -28.37 -5.80
C LYS A 329 11.85 -27.19 -5.15
N ALA A 330 13.18 -27.17 -5.26
CA ALA A 330 14.04 -26.22 -4.56
C ALA A 330 13.72 -24.75 -4.89
N GLU A 331 13.45 -24.44 -6.16
CA GLU A 331 13.14 -23.09 -6.64
C GLU A 331 11.89 -22.52 -5.97
N ARG A 332 10.76 -23.23 -6.10
CA ARG A 332 9.48 -22.86 -5.46
C ARG A 332 9.61 -22.75 -3.95
N SER A 333 10.36 -23.66 -3.34
CA SER A 333 10.46 -23.77 -1.88
C SER A 333 11.35 -22.69 -1.27
N ALA A 334 12.45 -22.35 -1.94
CA ALA A 334 13.31 -21.23 -1.54
C ALA A 334 12.52 -19.91 -1.60
N LEU A 335 11.71 -19.71 -2.65
CA LEU A 335 10.85 -18.54 -2.77
C LEU A 335 9.75 -18.51 -1.70
N LEU A 336 9.07 -19.63 -1.43
CA LEU A 336 8.06 -19.72 -0.38
C LEU A 336 8.64 -19.30 0.99
N LEU A 337 9.81 -19.84 1.35
CA LEU A 337 10.49 -19.52 2.60
C LEU A 337 10.99 -18.06 2.63
N ALA A 338 11.45 -17.52 1.50
CA ALA A 338 11.82 -16.11 1.39
C ALA A 338 10.61 -15.18 1.55
N GLY A 339 9.45 -15.54 0.99
CA GLY A 339 8.19 -14.80 1.18
C GLY A 339 7.74 -14.80 2.65
N LEU A 340 7.84 -15.94 3.34
CA LEU A 340 7.57 -16.04 4.78
C LEU A 340 8.56 -15.19 5.59
N ALA A 341 9.85 -15.23 5.25
CA ALA A 341 10.86 -14.42 5.92
C ALA A 341 10.62 -12.92 5.72
N SER A 342 10.19 -12.50 4.52
CA SER A 342 9.79 -11.11 4.25
C SER A 342 8.67 -10.64 5.18
N VAL A 343 7.68 -11.49 5.47
CA VAL A 343 6.62 -11.19 6.44
C VAL A 343 7.14 -11.27 7.87
N GLY A 344 8.03 -12.22 8.17
CA GLY A 344 8.67 -12.36 9.48
C GLY A 344 9.52 -11.14 9.89
N MET A 345 10.10 -10.42 8.93
CA MET A 345 10.84 -9.18 9.18
C MET A 345 10.00 -8.11 9.89
N LEU A 346 8.67 -8.16 9.77
CA LEU A 346 7.76 -7.23 10.45
C LEU A 346 7.80 -7.35 11.97
N VAL A 347 8.21 -8.49 12.51
CA VAL A 347 8.33 -8.69 13.96
C VAL A 347 9.39 -7.74 14.55
N PHE A 348 10.35 -7.29 13.74
CA PHE A 348 11.42 -6.39 14.17
C PHE A 348 11.07 -4.91 14.02
N SER A 349 9.96 -4.55 13.36
CA SER A 349 9.51 -3.17 13.21
C SER A 349 8.26 -2.92 14.04
N VAL A 350 8.12 -1.69 14.54
CA VAL A 350 6.90 -1.23 15.22
C VAL A 350 6.01 -0.38 14.32
N THR A 351 6.55 0.08 13.18
CA THR A 351 5.84 0.91 12.21
C THR A 351 5.54 0.15 10.92
N PHE A 352 4.43 -0.59 10.90
CA PHE A 352 3.98 -1.30 9.69
C PHE A 352 2.45 -1.26 9.50
N GLY A 353 2.01 -1.43 8.25
CA GLY A 353 0.60 -1.56 7.87
C GLY A 353 0.38 -2.69 6.87
N TYR A 354 -0.81 -2.78 6.25
CA TYR A 354 -1.18 -3.88 5.36
C TYR A 354 -0.29 -3.97 4.11
N ARG A 355 0.28 -2.85 3.68
CA ARG A 355 1.24 -2.80 2.57
C ARG A 355 2.50 -3.65 2.79
N ASN A 356 2.91 -3.81 4.05
CA ASN A 356 4.17 -4.44 4.38
C ASN A 356 4.16 -5.97 4.21
N ILE A 357 2.99 -6.60 4.08
CA ILE A 357 2.88 -8.04 3.75
C ILE A 357 2.83 -8.30 2.23
N LEU A 358 2.61 -7.26 1.41
CA LEU A 358 2.42 -7.39 -0.04
C LEU A 358 3.54 -8.18 -0.75
N PRO A 359 4.85 -7.98 -0.45
CA PRO A 359 5.89 -8.78 -1.09
C PRO A 359 5.72 -10.29 -0.87
N GLY A 360 5.38 -10.69 0.36
CA GLY A 360 5.08 -12.08 0.70
C GLY A 360 3.86 -12.61 -0.06
N LEU A 361 2.78 -11.82 -0.13
CA LEU A 361 1.55 -12.21 -0.85
C LEU A 361 1.80 -12.45 -2.34
N LEU A 362 2.54 -11.56 -3.00
CA LEU A 362 2.89 -11.73 -4.41
C LEU A 362 3.75 -12.97 -4.66
N ILE A 363 4.65 -13.29 -3.71
CA ILE A 363 5.42 -14.54 -3.75
C ILE A 363 4.54 -15.78 -3.56
N PHE A 364 3.59 -15.75 -2.62
CA PHE A 364 2.66 -16.85 -2.40
C PHE A 364 1.72 -17.08 -3.57
N ILE A 365 1.25 -16.00 -4.23
CA ILE A 365 0.48 -16.09 -5.48
C ILE A 365 1.34 -16.73 -6.58
N ALA A 366 2.61 -16.36 -6.73
CA ALA A 366 3.50 -16.99 -7.69
C ALA A 366 3.74 -18.49 -7.40
N VAL A 367 3.90 -18.87 -6.14
CA VAL A 367 4.00 -20.27 -5.70
C VAL A 367 2.72 -21.04 -6.03
N SER A 368 1.57 -20.45 -5.78
CA SER A 368 0.25 -21.01 -6.12
C SER A 368 0.07 -21.18 -7.62
N ALA A 369 0.49 -20.20 -8.43
CA ALA A 369 0.47 -20.27 -9.88
C ALA A 369 1.34 -21.43 -10.42
N ASP A 370 2.53 -21.65 -9.85
CA ASP A 370 3.39 -22.80 -10.23
C ASP A 370 2.69 -24.15 -9.96
N VAL A 371 2.06 -24.29 -8.78
CA VAL A 371 1.31 -25.50 -8.42
C VAL A 371 0.16 -25.76 -9.40
N LEU A 372 -0.57 -24.70 -9.78
CA LEU A 372 -1.71 -24.78 -10.68
C LEU A 372 -1.30 -25.06 -12.13
N CYS A 373 -0.12 -24.63 -12.57
CA CYS A 373 0.42 -25.02 -13.87
C CYS A 373 0.66 -26.53 -13.98
N GLY A 374 1.01 -27.20 -12.87
CA GLY A 374 1.22 -28.65 -12.80
C GLY A 374 -0.05 -29.50 -12.86
N VAL A 375 -1.24 -28.89 -12.97
CA VAL A 375 -2.51 -29.62 -13.13
C VAL A 375 -2.59 -30.25 -14.53
N SER A 376 -3.25 -31.41 -14.64
CA SER A 376 -3.41 -32.13 -15.91
C SER A 376 -4.08 -31.27 -17.00
N GLU A 377 -3.62 -31.43 -18.25
CA GLU A 377 -4.06 -30.65 -19.41
C GLU A 377 -5.60 -30.49 -19.53
N PRO A 378 -6.43 -31.52 -19.31
CA PRO A 378 -7.89 -31.38 -19.42
C PRO A 378 -8.51 -30.42 -18.40
N LYS A 379 -7.87 -30.23 -17.24
CA LYS A 379 -8.37 -29.41 -16.13
C LYS A 379 -7.85 -27.96 -16.18
N ARG A 380 -6.80 -27.66 -16.97
CA ARG A 380 -6.17 -26.32 -17.03
C ARG A 380 -7.14 -25.22 -17.43
N ILE A 381 -8.04 -25.48 -18.39
CA ILE A 381 -9.09 -24.54 -18.81
C ILE A 381 -10.01 -24.21 -17.63
N ALA A 382 -10.52 -25.23 -16.93
CA ALA A 382 -11.40 -25.03 -15.78
C ALA A 382 -10.69 -24.26 -14.66
N VAL A 383 -9.42 -24.60 -14.37
CA VAL A 383 -8.63 -23.92 -13.35
C VAL A 383 -8.48 -22.43 -13.65
N VAL A 384 -8.02 -22.05 -14.85
CA VAL A 384 -7.83 -20.63 -15.17
C VAL A 384 -9.16 -19.87 -15.19
N SER A 385 -10.24 -20.48 -15.69
CA SER A 385 -11.58 -19.87 -15.67
C SER A 385 -12.10 -19.65 -14.25
N VAL A 386 -11.96 -20.63 -13.35
CA VAL A 386 -12.46 -20.53 -11.98
C VAL A 386 -11.66 -19.53 -11.17
N VAL A 387 -10.33 -19.57 -11.25
CA VAL A 387 -9.46 -18.62 -10.54
C VAL A 387 -9.72 -17.19 -11.02
N PHE A 388 -9.85 -16.98 -12.34
CA PHE A 388 -10.20 -15.68 -12.89
C PHE A 388 -11.59 -15.21 -12.44
N ALA A 389 -12.61 -16.04 -12.55
CA ALA A 389 -13.99 -15.67 -12.20
C ALA A 389 -14.11 -15.31 -10.71
N LEU A 390 -13.57 -16.14 -9.82
CA LEU A 390 -13.58 -15.88 -8.38
C LEU A 390 -12.74 -14.65 -8.02
N GLY A 391 -11.56 -14.49 -8.64
CA GLY A 391 -10.73 -13.31 -8.45
C GLY A 391 -11.45 -12.02 -8.86
N MET A 392 -12.11 -12.02 -10.02
CA MET A 392 -12.92 -10.89 -10.46
C MET A 392 -14.07 -10.57 -9.50
N VAL A 393 -14.78 -11.60 -9.00
CA VAL A 393 -15.84 -11.39 -7.99
C VAL A 393 -15.28 -10.72 -6.73
N SER A 394 -14.11 -11.13 -6.26
CA SER A 394 -13.42 -10.50 -5.13
C SER A 394 -12.96 -9.06 -5.43
N PHE A 395 -12.55 -8.78 -6.66
CA PHE A 395 -11.98 -7.49 -7.05
C PHE A 395 -13.00 -6.43 -7.49
N LEU A 396 -14.19 -6.83 -7.92
CA LEU A 396 -15.23 -5.91 -8.41
C LEU A 396 -15.56 -4.75 -7.44
N PRO A 397 -15.67 -4.96 -6.11
CA PRO A 397 -15.88 -3.86 -5.16
C PRO A 397 -14.72 -2.85 -5.14
N VAL A 398 -13.48 -3.32 -5.32
CA VAL A 398 -12.31 -2.45 -5.39
C VAL A 398 -12.36 -1.60 -6.66
N LEU A 399 -12.60 -2.23 -7.82
CA LEU A 399 -12.72 -1.52 -9.09
C LEU A 399 -13.83 -0.45 -9.05
N SER A 400 -15.03 -0.81 -8.55
CA SER A 400 -16.15 0.13 -8.47
C SER A 400 -15.90 1.26 -7.46
N GLY A 401 -15.28 0.94 -6.33
CA GLY A 401 -14.92 1.90 -5.29
C GLY A 401 -13.95 2.98 -5.77
N TYR A 402 -12.85 2.58 -6.42
CA TYR A 402 -11.91 3.54 -7.02
C TYR A 402 -12.56 4.34 -8.15
N ALA A 403 -13.40 3.72 -8.99
CA ALA A 403 -14.10 4.43 -10.05
C ALA A 403 -15.09 5.48 -9.50
N ALA A 404 -15.75 5.21 -8.36
CA ALA A 404 -16.61 6.17 -7.69
C ALA A 404 -15.81 7.36 -7.13
N ASN A 405 -14.71 7.07 -6.41
CA ASN A 405 -13.80 8.10 -5.90
C ASN A 405 -13.22 8.96 -7.03
N ARG A 406 -12.94 8.38 -8.21
CA ARG A 406 -12.41 9.14 -9.35
C ARG A 406 -13.35 10.23 -9.84
N LYS A 407 -14.67 10.06 -9.72
CA LYS A 407 -15.63 11.10 -10.09
C LYS A 407 -15.43 12.34 -9.22
N ILE A 408 -15.36 12.15 -7.91
CA ILE A 408 -15.13 13.21 -6.92
C ILE A 408 -13.75 13.85 -7.12
N ILE A 409 -12.71 13.05 -7.38
CA ILE A 409 -11.37 13.57 -7.69
C ILE A 409 -11.40 14.48 -8.93
N ASN A 410 -12.08 14.06 -10.00
CA ASN A 410 -12.19 14.86 -11.22
C ASN A 410 -13.00 16.15 -10.98
N GLU A 411 -14.05 16.10 -10.15
CA GLU A 411 -14.79 17.31 -9.71
C GLU A 411 -13.87 18.28 -8.98
N ASN A 412 -13.05 17.79 -8.05
CA ASN A 412 -12.10 18.61 -7.30
C ASN A 412 -11.01 19.21 -8.21
N LEU A 413 -10.46 18.43 -9.14
CA LEU A 413 -9.49 18.93 -10.12
C LEU A 413 -10.10 19.96 -11.07
N SER A 414 -11.40 19.85 -11.36
CA SER A 414 -12.12 20.82 -12.19
C SER A 414 -12.37 22.12 -11.39
N ALA A 415 -12.76 22.01 -10.12
CA ALA A 415 -12.98 23.14 -9.23
C ALA A 415 -11.69 23.94 -8.95
N LEU A 416 -10.56 23.26 -8.85
CA LEU A 416 -9.23 23.86 -8.73
C LEU A 416 -8.90 24.81 -9.89
N GLY A 417 -9.34 24.48 -11.11
CA GLY A 417 -9.05 25.27 -12.32
C GLY A 417 -7.55 25.51 -12.53
N ASN A 418 -7.16 26.79 -12.55
CA ASN A 418 -5.77 27.25 -12.70
C ASN A 418 -5.07 27.53 -11.35
N GLY A 419 -5.74 27.26 -10.21
CA GLY A 419 -5.21 27.51 -8.87
C GLY A 419 -5.16 28.99 -8.46
N THR A 420 -5.94 29.88 -9.10
CA THR A 420 -5.91 31.33 -8.80
C THR A 420 -7.15 31.86 -8.08
N GLU A 421 -8.21 31.07 -7.98
CA GLU A 421 -9.48 31.44 -7.36
C GLU A 421 -9.80 30.48 -6.24
N ASP A 422 -10.51 30.96 -5.21
CA ASP A 422 -10.99 30.13 -4.12
C ASP A 422 -11.94 29.05 -4.65
N PHE A 423 -11.87 27.85 -4.09
CA PHE A 423 -12.67 26.73 -4.58
C PHE A 423 -13.08 25.77 -3.47
N TYR A 424 -14.11 24.97 -3.76
CA TYR A 424 -14.55 23.90 -2.88
C TYR A 424 -13.86 22.58 -3.21
N TYR A 425 -13.38 21.88 -2.19
CA TYR A 425 -12.83 20.54 -2.27
C TYR A 425 -13.77 19.53 -1.58
N ASN A 426 -14.32 18.62 -2.37
CA ASN A 426 -15.20 17.56 -1.89
C ASN A 426 -14.38 16.42 -1.27
N ILE A 427 -14.66 16.10 0.00
CA ILE A 427 -13.99 15.04 0.77
C ILE A 427 -14.83 13.76 0.93
N ASP A 428 -15.98 13.64 0.27
CA ASP A 428 -16.85 12.44 0.28
C ASP A 428 -16.26 11.21 -0.44
N LEU A 429 -14.94 11.07 -0.43
CA LEU A 429 -14.24 9.90 -0.93
C LEU A 429 -14.47 8.72 0.04
N ASP A 430 -14.71 7.53 -0.49
CA ASP A 430 -14.76 6.31 0.33
C ASP A 430 -13.34 6.02 0.87
N PRO A 431 -13.14 6.01 2.21
CA PRO A 431 -11.84 5.76 2.83
C PRO A 431 -11.34 4.31 2.63
N LYS A 432 -12.19 3.39 2.15
CA LYS A 432 -11.75 2.05 1.73
C LYS A 432 -10.94 2.07 0.43
N TYR A 433 -11.17 3.06 -0.43
CA TYR A 433 -10.58 3.14 -1.77
C TYR A 433 -9.81 4.45 -1.99
N SER A 434 -9.36 5.06 -0.91
CA SER A 434 -8.50 6.23 -0.89
C SER A 434 -7.52 6.10 0.28
N TYR A 435 -6.28 6.54 0.13
CA TYR A 435 -5.27 6.48 1.18
C TYR A 435 -4.79 7.90 1.51
N ASN A 436 -4.63 8.22 2.81
CA ASN A 436 -4.09 9.49 3.34
C ASN A 436 -4.21 10.68 2.37
N GLN A 437 -5.41 11.27 2.27
CA GLN A 437 -5.62 12.45 1.42
C GLN A 437 -4.82 13.65 1.95
N PHE A 438 -4.70 14.72 1.17
CA PHE A 438 -3.98 15.90 1.66
C PHE A 438 -4.62 16.54 2.89
N VAL A 439 -5.94 16.36 3.06
CA VAL A 439 -6.70 16.79 4.24
C VAL A 439 -6.46 15.90 5.47
N SER A 440 -5.86 14.72 5.28
CA SER A 440 -5.67 13.71 6.32
C SER A 440 -4.40 13.88 7.15
N ASP A 441 -3.48 14.79 6.77
CA ASP A 441 -2.24 15.03 7.53
C ASP A 441 -1.84 16.50 7.50
N GLY A 442 -2.24 17.22 8.55
CA GLY A 442 -1.68 18.50 8.97
C GLY A 442 -1.46 19.52 7.85
N ASN A 443 -0.46 20.37 8.06
CA ASN A 443 -0.03 21.34 7.05
C ASN A 443 0.88 20.70 5.98
N GLY A 444 1.42 19.49 6.21
CA GLY A 444 2.42 18.87 5.33
C GLY A 444 1.87 18.50 3.95
N TYR A 445 0.92 17.57 3.89
CA TYR A 445 0.35 17.18 2.59
C TYR A 445 -0.49 18.29 1.97
N ARG A 446 -1.13 19.15 2.78
CA ARG A 446 -1.87 20.31 2.26
C ARG A 446 -0.94 21.30 1.56
N ALA A 447 0.21 21.64 2.16
CA ALA A 447 1.22 22.49 1.52
C ALA A 447 1.73 21.84 0.23
N ALA A 448 2.09 20.56 0.30
CA ALA A 448 2.55 19.82 -0.87
C ALA A 448 1.48 19.73 -1.97
N TYR A 449 0.21 19.58 -1.63
CA TYR A 449 -0.91 19.61 -2.59
C TYR A 449 -0.98 20.96 -3.30
N ARG A 450 -0.99 22.07 -2.55
CA ARG A 450 -1.00 23.43 -3.13
C ARG A 450 0.15 23.59 -4.11
N GLU A 451 1.30 23.11 -3.71
CA GLU A 451 2.53 23.16 -4.49
C GLU A 451 2.47 22.32 -5.78
N VAL A 452 2.13 21.03 -5.68
CA VAL A 452 2.01 20.11 -6.82
C VAL A 452 0.99 20.61 -7.85
N TYR A 453 -0.11 21.21 -7.38
CA TYR A 453 -1.21 21.67 -8.21
C TYR A 453 -1.17 23.15 -8.58
N GLY A 454 -0.18 23.91 -8.09
CA GLY A 454 0.00 25.31 -8.45
C GLY A 454 -1.05 26.26 -7.85
N VAL A 455 -1.59 25.93 -6.68
CA VAL A 455 -2.50 26.81 -5.93
C VAL A 455 -1.70 28.00 -5.40
N ARG A 456 -2.06 29.22 -5.82
CA ARG A 456 -1.38 30.45 -5.41
C ARG A 456 -1.55 30.74 -3.92
N ASP A 457 -0.60 31.45 -3.34
CA ASP A 457 -0.73 31.95 -1.96
C ASP A 457 -1.97 32.84 -1.83
N GLY A 458 -2.68 32.70 -0.71
CA GLY A 458 -3.94 33.42 -0.45
C GLY A 458 -5.21 32.75 -0.99
N VAL A 459 -5.11 31.84 -1.96
CA VAL A 459 -6.27 31.09 -2.44
C VAL A 459 -6.77 30.11 -1.38
N LYS A 460 -8.05 30.20 -1.02
CA LYS A 460 -8.70 29.37 -0.01
C LYS A 460 -9.23 28.07 -0.60
N ILE A 461 -9.10 27.00 0.16
CA ILE A 461 -9.64 25.68 -0.16
C ILE A 461 -10.74 25.36 0.85
N PHE A 462 -11.99 25.57 0.45
CA PHE A 462 -13.16 25.30 1.28
C PHE A 462 -13.50 23.82 1.25
N ILE A 463 -13.48 23.15 2.40
CA ILE A 463 -13.85 21.74 2.47
C ILE A 463 -15.37 21.59 2.44
N ARG A 464 -15.87 20.65 1.63
CA ARG A 464 -17.28 20.25 1.61
C ARG A 464 -17.45 18.73 1.63
N GLY A 465 -18.59 18.27 2.12
CA GLY A 465 -19.02 16.88 2.05
C GLY A 465 -20.42 16.73 2.65
N ASN A 466 -20.99 15.54 2.60
CA ASN A 466 -22.38 15.29 3.00
C ASN A 466 -22.65 15.57 4.48
N ASP A 467 -21.64 15.40 5.34
CA ASP A 467 -21.76 15.63 6.77
C ASP A 467 -21.28 17.03 7.19
N PHE A 468 -20.94 17.89 6.23
CA PHE A 468 -20.33 19.18 6.48
C PHE A 468 -21.25 20.33 6.09
N ARG A 469 -21.22 21.41 6.88
CA ARG A 469 -21.90 22.68 6.56
C ARG A 469 -20.93 23.84 6.66
N ASP A 470 -21.03 24.78 5.73
CA ASP A 470 -20.20 25.98 5.74
C ASP A 470 -20.24 26.70 7.09
N LEU A 471 -19.08 27.16 7.54
CA LEU A 471 -18.91 27.92 8.77
C LEU A 471 -18.61 29.37 8.43
N TYR A 472 -19.48 30.27 8.88
CA TYR A 472 -19.24 31.72 8.82
C TYR A 472 -19.09 32.27 10.23
N ARG A 473 -17.99 32.98 10.47
CA ARG A 473 -17.71 33.60 11.76
C ARG A 473 -17.20 35.01 11.57
N ASN A 474 -17.82 35.99 12.22
CA ASN A 474 -17.46 37.41 12.10
C ASN A 474 -17.37 37.88 10.63
N GLY A 475 -18.27 37.40 9.76
CA GLY A 475 -18.27 37.67 8.33
C GLY A 475 -17.22 36.91 7.50
N VAL A 476 -16.35 36.11 8.14
CA VAL A 476 -15.33 35.29 7.48
C VAL A 476 -15.88 33.90 7.18
N HIS A 477 -15.82 33.50 5.91
CA HIS A 477 -16.04 32.11 5.51
C HIS A 477 -14.79 31.27 5.82
N CYS A 478 -14.95 30.28 6.70
CA CYS A 478 -13.86 29.43 7.18
C CYS A 478 -13.57 28.29 6.19
N GLU A 479 -12.29 27.98 5.97
CA GLU A 479 -11.87 26.90 5.06
C GLU A 479 -12.30 25.51 5.56
N ASN A 480 -12.32 25.31 6.89
CA ASN A 480 -12.88 24.11 7.47
C ASN A 480 -14.35 24.37 7.89
N PRO A 481 -15.30 23.52 7.45
CA PRO A 481 -16.73 23.62 7.76
C PRO A 481 -17.06 23.10 9.17
N VAL A 482 -18.31 23.24 9.59
CA VAL A 482 -18.90 22.50 10.72
C VAL A 482 -19.06 21.03 10.33
N TYR A 483 -18.69 20.11 11.21
CA TYR A 483 -18.85 18.67 11.02
C TYR A 483 -19.99 18.11 11.88
N THR A 484 -21.04 17.58 11.26
CA THR A 484 -22.19 16.99 11.96
C THR A 484 -22.04 15.47 12.06
N VAL A 485 -21.96 14.94 13.29
CA VAL A 485 -21.86 13.50 13.57
C VAL A 485 -22.96 13.09 14.53
N ASN A 486 -23.77 12.10 14.15
CA ASN A 486 -24.92 11.60 14.94
C ASN A 486 -25.88 12.71 15.41
N GLY A 487 -26.05 13.76 14.59
CA GLY A 487 -26.92 14.91 14.91
C GLY A 487 -26.30 15.96 15.82
N ALA A 488 -25.05 15.79 16.26
CA ALA A 488 -24.29 16.79 17.00
C ALA A 488 -23.30 17.53 16.08
N ASP A 489 -23.21 18.84 16.25
CA ASP A 489 -22.31 19.71 15.48
C ASP A 489 -20.98 19.90 16.20
N TYR A 490 -19.90 19.70 15.47
CA TYR A 490 -18.53 19.92 15.91
C TYR A 490 -17.87 20.99 15.05
N TYR A 491 -17.11 21.87 15.69
CA TYR A 491 -16.52 23.04 15.06
C TYR A 491 -14.99 22.89 14.98
N PRO A 492 -14.37 23.37 13.89
CA PRO A 492 -12.93 23.28 13.65
C PRO A 492 -12.14 24.22 14.58
N PHE A 493 -11.24 23.63 15.35
CA PHE A 493 -10.46 24.28 16.42
C PHE A 493 -9.71 25.53 15.97
N ARG A 494 -8.89 25.40 14.93
CA ARG A 494 -8.06 26.49 14.41
C ARG A 494 -8.92 27.64 13.88
N ASN A 495 -9.90 27.34 13.02
CA ASN A 495 -10.73 28.36 12.38
C ASN A 495 -11.59 29.13 13.37
N MET A 496 -12.08 28.48 14.44
CA MET A 496 -12.83 29.15 15.49
C MET A 496 -11.97 30.15 16.28
N ILE A 497 -10.69 29.84 16.52
CA ILE A 497 -9.76 30.74 17.23
C ILE A 497 -9.30 31.88 16.31
N GLU A 498 -8.88 31.56 15.08
CA GLU A 498 -8.40 32.55 14.11
C GLU A 498 -9.49 33.54 13.69
N ALA A 499 -10.77 33.15 13.75
CA ALA A 499 -11.90 34.06 13.47
C ALA A 499 -12.20 35.06 14.60
N GLU A 500 -11.64 34.86 15.80
CA GLU A 500 -11.72 35.79 16.95
C GLU A 500 -10.39 36.56 17.14
N ASP A 501 -9.65 36.77 16.04
CA ASP A 501 -8.32 37.40 16.01
C ASP A 501 -7.28 36.70 16.93
N GLY A 502 -7.48 35.41 17.22
CA GLY A 502 -6.56 34.58 17.98
C GLY A 502 -5.50 33.90 17.12
N SER A 503 -4.47 33.35 17.78
CA SER A 503 -3.37 32.62 17.14
C SER A 503 -3.25 31.19 17.67
N VAL A 504 -2.85 30.25 16.81
CA VAL A 504 -2.69 28.82 17.16
C VAL A 504 -1.34 28.31 16.64
N THR A 505 -0.43 28.04 17.57
CA THR A 505 0.95 27.61 17.29
C THR A 505 1.18 26.20 17.82
N TYR A 506 1.50 25.25 16.93
CA TYR A 506 1.74 23.85 17.32
C TYR A 506 3.23 23.58 17.55
N ASN A 507 3.59 23.16 18.76
CA ASN A 507 4.92 22.66 19.08
C ASN A 507 4.96 21.15 18.86
N SER A 508 5.60 20.73 17.78
CA SER A 508 5.67 19.31 17.38
C SER A 508 6.55 18.45 18.28
N ALA A 509 7.51 19.03 19.00
CA ALA A 509 8.42 18.33 19.91
C ALA A 509 7.71 17.99 21.23
N GLU A 510 7.01 18.96 21.79
CA GLU A 510 6.28 18.82 23.06
C GLU A 510 4.86 18.28 22.87
N LYS A 511 4.38 18.26 21.63
CA LYS A 511 3.00 17.85 21.27
C LYS A 511 1.93 18.72 21.91
N VAL A 512 2.26 19.96 22.20
CA VAL A 512 1.35 20.98 22.74
C VAL A 512 1.01 22.01 21.67
N THR A 513 -0.18 22.58 21.78
CA THR A 513 -0.63 23.70 20.97
C THR A 513 -0.80 24.91 21.87
N GLU A 514 -0.01 25.95 21.62
CA GLU A 514 -0.16 27.25 22.25
C GLU A 514 -1.25 28.04 21.52
N ILE A 515 -2.09 28.70 22.31
CA ILE A 515 -3.26 29.44 21.85
C ILE A 515 -3.16 30.84 22.44
N GLU A 516 -3.22 31.86 21.60
CA GLU A 516 -3.40 33.23 22.05
C GLU A 516 -4.80 33.69 21.66
N LEU A 517 -5.60 34.08 22.65
CA LEU A 517 -6.99 34.49 22.42
C LEU A 517 -7.38 35.54 23.46
N HIS A 518 -7.95 36.67 23.01
CA HIS A 518 -8.38 37.78 23.87
C HIS A 518 -7.30 38.26 24.86
N GLY A 519 -6.02 38.25 24.45
CA GLY A 519 -4.89 38.64 25.30
C GLY A 519 -4.49 37.62 26.37
N LYS A 520 -5.03 36.39 26.33
CA LYS A 520 -4.64 35.27 27.19
C LYS A 520 -3.88 34.21 26.40
N THR A 521 -2.95 33.53 27.08
CA THR A 521 -2.25 32.36 26.53
C THR A 521 -2.80 31.08 27.17
N LEU A 522 -3.26 30.15 26.35
CA LEU A 522 -3.70 28.83 26.76
C LEU A 522 -2.80 27.77 26.12
N VAL A 523 -2.64 26.63 26.78
CA VAL A 523 -1.85 25.49 26.26
C VAL A 523 -2.72 24.25 26.17
N PHE A 524 -2.91 23.73 24.97
CA PHE A 524 -3.59 22.46 24.73
C PHE A 524 -2.60 21.31 24.56
N ASP A 525 -2.59 20.35 25.47
CA ASP A 525 -1.83 19.10 25.35
C ASP A 525 -2.62 18.11 24.49
N ASN A 526 -2.16 17.89 23.26
CA ASN A 526 -2.84 17.03 22.29
C ASN A 526 -2.85 15.54 22.67
N ARG A 527 -1.94 15.11 23.56
CA ARG A 527 -1.84 13.71 24.00
C ARG A 527 -2.76 13.44 25.18
N LYS A 528 -2.82 14.38 26.11
CA LYS A 528 -3.66 14.26 27.31
C LYS A 528 -5.08 14.75 27.10
N ASN A 529 -5.34 15.48 26.00
CA ASN A 529 -6.60 16.20 25.77
C ASN A 529 -6.91 17.15 26.92
N THR A 530 -5.93 17.92 27.36
CA THR A 530 -6.10 18.88 28.45
C THR A 530 -5.76 20.29 28.00
N VAL A 531 -6.58 21.27 28.36
CA VAL A 531 -6.28 22.70 28.20
C VAL A 531 -5.79 23.26 29.52
N THR A 532 -4.68 23.99 29.49
CA THR A 532 -4.16 24.73 30.65
C THR A 532 -4.34 26.23 30.41
N ALA A 533 -5.04 26.91 31.31
CA ALA A 533 -5.23 28.35 31.30
C ALA A 533 -5.04 28.89 32.72
N ASP A 534 -4.21 29.93 32.89
CA ASP A 534 -3.96 30.57 34.20
C ASP A 534 -3.56 29.57 35.31
N GLY A 535 -2.87 28.47 34.96
CA GLY A 535 -2.44 27.41 35.87
C GLY A 535 -3.50 26.35 36.20
N ILE A 536 -4.73 26.48 35.69
CA ILE A 536 -5.81 25.50 35.84
C ILE A 536 -5.77 24.55 34.66
N VAL A 537 -5.81 23.25 34.93
CA VAL A 537 -5.83 22.18 33.92
C VAL A 537 -7.24 21.61 33.81
N THR A 538 -7.81 21.66 32.61
CA THR A 538 -9.15 21.15 32.29
C THR A 538 -9.03 19.99 31.31
N ASP A 539 -9.63 18.83 31.63
CA ASP A 539 -9.78 17.73 30.68
C ASP A 539 -10.88 18.06 29.67
N VAL A 540 -10.56 17.91 28.39
CA VAL A 540 -11.45 18.23 27.27
C VAL A 540 -11.72 17.04 26.36
N SER A 541 -11.44 15.83 26.85
CA SER A 541 -11.66 14.57 26.13
C SER A 541 -13.11 14.43 25.67
N ASP A 542 -14.08 14.79 26.52
CA ASP A 542 -15.51 14.64 26.23
C ASP A 542 -16.03 15.63 25.18
N TYR A 543 -15.33 16.74 24.96
CA TYR A 543 -15.71 17.69 23.92
C TYR A 543 -15.10 17.37 22.55
N ARG A 544 -14.03 16.57 22.52
CA ARG A 544 -13.26 16.32 21.29
C ARG A 544 -13.93 15.26 20.44
N LEU A 545 -14.09 15.55 19.15
CA LEU A 545 -14.52 14.54 18.19
C LEU A 545 -13.38 13.58 17.87
N PHE A 546 -13.59 12.30 18.17
CA PHE A 546 -12.70 11.20 17.78
C PHE A 546 -13.30 10.40 16.63
N ASP A 547 -13.48 11.06 15.49
CA ASP A 547 -13.91 10.40 14.25
C ASP A 547 -12.73 10.23 13.28
N ARG A 548 -12.72 9.09 12.58
CA ARG A 548 -11.72 8.73 11.56
C ARG A 548 -12.32 8.55 10.17
N LYS A 549 -13.61 8.83 9.98
CA LYS A 549 -14.32 8.69 8.70
C LYS A 549 -13.55 9.34 7.54
N TYR A 550 -13.02 10.55 7.75
CA TYR A 550 -12.28 11.32 6.75
C TYR A 550 -10.75 11.31 6.94
N GLY A 551 -10.24 10.31 7.66
CA GLY A 551 -8.81 10.17 8.02
C GLY A 551 -8.51 10.64 9.44
N ASN A 552 -7.23 10.62 9.82
CA ASN A 552 -6.81 11.18 11.10
C ASN A 552 -6.96 12.70 11.03
N MET A 553 -7.94 13.24 11.76
CA MET A 553 -7.99 14.66 12.06
C MET A 553 -6.70 15.05 12.78
N SER A 554 -5.79 15.68 12.05
CA SER A 554 -4.47 16.07 12.55
C SER A 554 -4.59 17.14 13.66
N SER A 555 -3.51 17.45 14.37
CA SER A 555 -3.50 18.57 15.33
C SER A 555 -3.87 19.94 14.70
N ALA A 556 -3.79 20.07 13.38
CA ALA A 556 -4.20 21.26 12.64
C ALA A 556 -5.69 21.26 12.22
N THR A 557 -6.40 20.14 12.37
CA THR A 557 -7.81 19.93 11.97
C THR A 557 -8.59 19.22 13.07
N LEU A 558 -8.41 19.65 14.32
CA LEU A 558 -9.19 19.16 15.45
C LEU A 558 -10.60 19.73 15.42
N TYR A 559 -11.57 18.94 15.86
CA TYR A 559 -12.97 19.34 15.96
C TYR A 559 -13.45 19.13 17.40
N PHE A 560 -14.15 20.14 17.91
CA PHE A 560 -14.69 20.15 19.27
C PHE A 560 -16.17 20.51 19.26
N ALA A 561 -16.90 19.99 20.24
CA ALA A 561 -18.29 20.35 20.48
C ALA A 561 -18.40 21.85 20.81
N LYS A 562 -19.59 22.42 20.62
CA LYS A 562 -19.88 23.83 20.89
C LYS A 562 -19.47 24.25 22.31
N GLU A 563 -19.74 23.39 23.27
CA GLU A 563 -19.54 23.59 24.70
C GLU A 563 -18.08 23.82 25.05
N PHE A 564 -17.14 23.23 24.30
CA PHE A 564 -15.71 23.52 24.49
C PHE A 564 -15.40 24.99 24.25
N TYR A 565 -15.96 25.57 23.19
CA TYR A 565 -15.70 26.96 22.85
C TYR A 565 -16.34 27.91 23.86
N THR A 566 -17.56 27.62 24.31
CA THR A 566 -18.26 28.46 25.28
C THR A 566 -17.70 28.34 26.70
N ASP A 567 -17.44 27.11 27.14
CA ASP A 567 -17.17 26.81 28.55
C ASP A 567 -15.67 26.89 28.86
N VAL A 568 -14.81 26.57 27.89
CA VAL A 568 -13.35 26.54 28.08
C VAL A 568 -12.69 27.78 27.49
N LEU A 569 -13.09 28.19 26.27
CA LEU A 569 -12.45 29.31 25.57
C LEU A 569 -13.20 30.64 25.70
N GLY A 570 -14.43 30.64 26.21
CA GLY A 570 -15.27 31.84 26.32
C GLY A 570 -15.72 32.43 24.98
N ILE A 571 -15.68 31.65 23.90
CA ILE A 571 -16.13 32.05 22.56
C ILE A 571 -17.63 31.72 22.43
N GLN A 572 -18.45 32.73 22.15
CA GLN A 572 -19.89 32.56 21.95
C GLN A 572 -20.21 31.97 20.57
N VAL A 573 -20.56 30.70 20.48
CA VAL A 573 -20.96 30.08 19.21
C VAL A 573 -22.45 30.32 18.97
N GLU A 574 -22.79 31.22 18.05
CA GLU A 574 -24.18 31.44 17.64
C GLU A 574 -24.72 30.23 16.87
N ASN A 575 -25.96 29.83 17.14
CA ASN A 575 -26.63 28.86 16.30
C ASN A 575 -26.93 29.54 14.96
N GLN A 576 -26.23 29.18 13.89
CA GLN A 576 -26.68 29.49 12.55
C GLN A 576 -27.96 28.70 12.27
N GLU A 577 -29.11 29.24 12.68
CA GLU A 577 -30.41 28.73 12.24
C GLU A 577 -30.50 28.84 10.72
N LYS A 578 -31.05 27.79 10.09
CA LYS A 578 -31.23 27.63 8.65
C LYS A 578 -31.56 28.96 7.96
N GLY A 579 -30.61 29.48 7.20
CA GLY A 579 -30.88 30.57 6.26
C GLY A 579 -31.96 30.12 5.28
N GLU A 580 -33.18 30.59 5.49
CA GLU A 580 -34.23 30.54 4.49
C GLU A 580 -33.69 31.16 3.20
N LYS A 581 -33.84 30.44 2.09
CA LYS A 581 -33.68 30.99 0.74
C LYS A 581 -34.61 32.20 0.59
N LYS A 582 -34.09 33.41 0.83
CA LYS A 582 -34.70 34.63 0.28
C LYS A 582 -34.37 34.68 -1.21
N ASN A 583 -35.29 34.13 -2.00
CA ASN A 583 -35.43 34.47 -3.41
C ASN A 583 -35.56 35.99 -3.52
N ALA A 584 -34.59 36.65 -4.14
CA ALA A 584 -34.69 38.03 -4.57
C ALA A 584 -34.08 38.14 -5.98
N HIS A 585 -34.89 37.88 -7.00
CA HIS A 585 -35.02 38.77 -8.15
C HIS A 585 -36.14 38.28 -9.08
N THR A 586 -37.34 38.76 -8.77
CA THR A 586 -38.39 39.02 -9.76
C THR A 586 -38.80 40.49 -9.56
N GLU A 587 -39.07 41.16 -10.67
CA GLU A 587 -39.67 42.51 -10.81
C GLU A 587 -38.72 43.73 -10.87
N ASN A 588 -38.39 44.10 -12.10
CA ASN A 588 -38.62 45.41 -12.73
C ASN A 588 -38.61 45.11 -14.25
N GLU A 589 -39.45 45.61 -15.14
CA GLU A 589 -40.53 46.59 -15.12
C GLU A 589 -41.26 46.42 -16.47
N ARG A 590 -42.58 46.64 -16.49
CA ARG A 590 -43.39 46.82 -17.70
C ARG A 590 -43.04 48.16 -18.37
N SER A 591 -42.91 48.17 -19.71
CA SER A 591 -43.45 49.26 -20.53
C SER A 591 -43.60 48.81 -22.01
N GLU A 592 -44.88 48.70 -22.38
CA GLU A 592 -45.59 48.61 -23.68
C GLU A 592 -45.03 49.42 -24.88
N PRO A 593 -45.54 49.25 -26.12
CA PRO A 593 -46.91 48.81 -26.53
C PRO A 593 -47.03 47.50 -27.31
#